data_AF-A0A8X7T254-F1
#
_entry.id   AF-A0A8X7T254-F1
#
_cell.length_a   1.000
_cell.length_b   1.000
_cell.length_c   1.000
_cell.angle_alpha   90.00
_cell.angle_beta   90.00
_cell.angle_gamma   90.00
#
_symmetry.space_group_name_H-M   'P 1'
#
loop_
_entity.id
_entity.type
_entity.pdbx_description
1 polymer ?
#
loop_
_entity_poly.entity_id
_entity_poly.type
_entity_poly.pdbx_seq_one_letter_code
_entity_poly.pdbx_strand_id
1 'polypeptide(L)'
;MFCAISGEPPQEPVINKKTGQLYERRLIVKYVADNQSDPVTGQPLSEDDLVELKASPKTAIPRPPTLSSVPALLVSLQNEYDAVILEAFTLKKQYDSIRQELTHLLYQNDAANRVIARLMNERDQAREALANIQASLGTGAVASIGPSGDAEMSDAAGASSCQGVSEQVAAVLSQTLERLSSQRRAKSKRKAPEGYTTAAD
;
A
#
# COMPACT_ATOMS: atom_id res chain seq x y z
N MET A 1 -16.40 11.46 -24.94
CA MET A 1 -15.01 11.81 -25.28
C MET A 1 -14.78 13.22 -24.76
N PHE A 2 -14.03 13.36 -23.68
CA PHE A 2 -13.76 14.66 -23.05
C PHE A 2 -12.26 14.94 -23.13
N CYS A 3 -11.91 16.23 -23.21
CA CYS A 3 -10.54 16.68 -23.13
C CYS A 3 -9.96 16.35 -21.75
N ALA A 4 -8.77 15.76 -21.70
CA ALA A 4 -8.13 15.40 -20.43
C ALA A 4 -7.69 16.63 -19.60
N ILE A 5 -7.62 17.82 -20.19
CA ILE A 5 -7.26 19.07 -19.48
C ILE A 5 -8.51 19.79 -18.97
N SER A 6 -9.47 20.09 -19.85
CA SER A 6 -10.65 20.90 -19.51
C SER A 6 -11.84 20.08 -19.02
N GLY A 7 -11.88 18.77 -19.25
CA GLY A 7 -13.05 17.94 -18.99
C GLY A 7 -14.24 18.23 -19.94
N GLU A 8 -14.11 19.18 -20.85
CA GLU A 8 -15.13 19.56 -21.82
C GLU A 8 -15.01 18.74 -23.11
N PRO A 9 -16.09 18.62 -23.90
CA PRO A 9 -16.02 18.05 -25.24
C PRO A 9 -15.20 18.97 -26.16
N PRO A 10 -14.05 18.51 -26.70
CA PRO A 10 -13.18 19.37 -27.49
C PRO A 10 -13.81 19.73 -28.84
N GLN A 11 -13.64 20.99 -29.27
CA GLN A 11 -14.05 21.44 -30.61
C GLN A 11 -13.07 20.95 -31.69
N GLU A 12 -11.78 21.02 -31.39
CA GLU A 12 -10.69 20.51 -32.22
C GLU A 12 -9.98 19.37 -31.47
N PRO A 13 -10.48 18.12 -31.57
CA PRO A 13 -9.89 16.99 -30.87
C PRO A 13 -8.55 16.60 -31.47
N VAL A 14 -7.55 16.51 -30.61
CA VAL A 14 -6.19 16.09 -30.94
C VAL A 14 -5.80 14.96 -30.00
N ILE A 15 -5.17 13.91 -30.52
CA ILE A 15 -4.70 12.78 -29.73
C ILE A 15 -3.17 12.77 -29.66
N ASN A 16 -2.62 12.46 -28.50
CA ASN A 16 -1.20 12.16 -28.35
C ASN A 16 -0.93 10.73 -28.86
N LYS A 17 -0.01 10.56 -29.81
CA LYS A 17 0.39 9.24 -30.36
C LYS A 17 0.92 8.28 -29.29
N LYS A 18 1.60 8.79 -28.27
CA LYS A 18 2.28 7.99 -27.25
C LYS A 18 1.32 7.49 -26.17
N THR A 19 0.44 8.36 -25.70
CA THR A 19 -0.44 8.06 -24.55
C THR A 19 -1.88 7.74 -24.97
N GLY A 20 -2.26 8.05 -26.21
CA GLY A 20 -3.61 7.83 -26.72
C GLY A 20 -4.68 8.72 -26.07
N GLN A 21 -4.26 9.78 -25.36
CA GLN A 21 -5.17 10.68 -24.66
C GLN A 21 -5.68 11.80 -25.57
N LEU A 22 -6.94 12.16 -25.37
CA LEU A 22 -7.67 13.14 -26.18
C LEU A 22 -7.60 14.52 -25.52
N TYR A 23 -7.17 15.50 -26.29
CA TYR A 23 -7.02 16.89 -25.88
C TYR A 23 -7.71 17.83 -26.84
N GLU A 24 -7.93 19.06 -26.39
CA GLU A 24 -8.26 20.17 -27.26
C GLU A 24 -6.97 20.84 -27.77
N ARG A 25 -6.88 21.04 -29.09
CA ARG A 25 -5.71 21.61 -29.77
C ARG A 25 -5.19 22.89 -29.11
N ARG A 26 -6.09 23.81 -28.75
CA ARG A 26 -5.74 25.12 -28.16
C ARG A 26 -5.07 25.00 -26.79
N LEU A 27 -5.43 23.99 -26.01
CA LEU A 27 -4.91 23.80 -24.66
C LEU A 27 -3.60 23.02 -24.68
N ILE A 28 -3.52 21.96 -25.48
CA ILE A 28 -2.31 21.13 -25.54
C ILE A 28 -1.13 21.86 -26.19
N VAL A 29 -1.35 22.67 -27.23
CA VAL A 29 -0.28 23.46 -27.87
C VAL A 29 0.28 24.48 -26.90
N LYS A 30 -0.57 25.17 -26.13
CA LYS A 30 -0.11 26.08 -25.08
C LYS A 30 0.68 25.35 -24.00
N TYR A 31 0.18 24.21 -23.54
CA TYR A 31 0.87 23.43 -22.50
C TYR A 31 2.23 22.90 -22.96
N VAL A 32 2.34 22.44 -24.20
CA VAL A 32 3.60 21.97 -24.81
C VAL A 32 4.58 23.13 -24.99
N ALA A 33 4.11 24.32 -25.37
CA ALA A 33 4.97 25.50 -25.46
C ALA A 33 5.57 25.89 -24.09
N ASP A 34 4.80 25.77 -23.01
CA ASP A 34 5.24 26.17 -21.67
C ASP A 34 6.07 25.08 -20.95
N ASN A 35 5.68 23.80 -21.07
CA ASN A 35 6.20 22.70 -20.24
C ASN A 35 6.88 21.57 -21.02
N GLN A 36 6.80 21.56 -22.36
CA GLN A 36 7.41 20.55 -23.25
C GLN A 36 7.16 19.08 -22.83
N SER A 37 6.02 18.83 -22.17
CA SER A 37 5.65 17.54 -21.59
C SER A 37 4.15 17.28 -21.72
N ASP A 38 3.72 16.05 -21.50
CA ASP A 38 2.32 15.64 -21.48
C ASP A 38 1.70 15.96 -20.09
N PRO A 39 0.54 16.63 -20.01
CA PRO A 39 -0.08 17.07 -18.76
C PRO A 39 -0.54 15.94 -17.83
N VAL A 40 -0.73 14.71 -18.31
CA VAL A 40 -1.23 13.60 -17.50
C VAL A 40 -0.14 12.59 -17.17
N THR A 41 0.76 12.33 -18.11
CA THR A 41 1.80 11.30 -17.94
C THR A 41 3.19 11.86 -17.68
N GLY A 42 3.42 13.16 -17.88
CA GLY A 42 4.72 13.80 -17.72
C GLY A 42 5.78 13.39 -18.74
N GLN A 43 5.39 12.67 -19.81
CA GLN A 43 6.30 12.26 -20.87
C GLN A 43 6.66 13.44 -21.80
N PRO A 44 7.87 13.47 -22.38
CA PRO A 44 8.24 14.53 -23.32
C PRO A 44 7.38 14.47 -24.58
N LEU A 45 6.75 15.60 -24.90
CA LEU A 45 5.79 15.73 -26.00
C LEU A 45 6.16 16.94 -26.86
N SER A 46 6.25 16.72 -28.17
CA SER A 46 6.40 17.78 -29.18
C SER A 46 5.09 17.98 -29.95
N GLU A 47 4.96 19.11 -30.64
CA GLU A 47 3.77 19.42 -31.45
C GLU A 47 3.58 18.42 -32.60
N ASP A 48 4.65 17.84 -33.14
CA ASP A 48 4.60 16.85 -34.23
C ASP A 48 4.01 15.49 -33.81
N ASP A 49 4.02 15.20 -32.51
CA ASP A 49 3.46 13.98 -31.94
C ASP A 49 1.94 14.05 -31.76
N LEU A 50 1.34 15.21 -32.04
CA LEU A 50 -0.08 15.45 -31.98
C LEU A 50 -0.77 15.08 -33.30
N VAL A 51 -1.85 14.30 -33.23
CA VAL A 51 -2.66 13.94 -34.41
C VAL A 51 -4.05 14.51 -34.29
N GLU A 52 -4.44 15.31 -35.29
CA GLU A 52 -5.80 15.84 -35.39
C GLU A 52 -6.80 14.74 -35.75
N LEU A 53 -7.87 14.64 -34.97
CA LEU A 53 -8.96 13.72 -35.22
C LEU A 53 -10.08 14.44 -35.96
N LYS A 54 -10.45 13.95 -37.14
CA LYS A 54 -11.61 14.45 -37.89
C LYS A 54 -12.90 13.88 -37.28
N ALA A 55 -13.38 14.48 -36.19
CA ALA A 55 -14.63 14.08 -35.58
C ALA A 55 -15.83 14.42 -36.49
N SER A 56 -16.65 13.41 -36.76
CA SER A 56 -17.95 13.54 -37.42
C SER A 56 -18.96 12.73 -36.60
N PRO A 57 -20.07 13.31 -36.11
CA PRO A 57 -20.59 14.68 -36.34
C PRO A 57 -19.84 15.79 -35.58
N LYS A 58 -19.82 16.99 -36.16
CA LYS A 58 -19.45 18.24 -35.49
C LYS A 58 -20.55 18.62 -34.48
N THR A 59 -20.73 17.82 -33.44
CA THR A 59 -21.74 18.08 -32.41
C THR A 59 -21.23 19.20 -31.52
N ALA A 60 -21.38 20.44 -31.97
CA ALA A 60 -21.45 21.56 -31.07
C ALA A 60 -22.72 21.39 -30.24
N ILE A 61 -22.62 21.57 -28.92
CA ILE A 61 -23.79 21.59 -28.04
C ILE A 61 -24.71 22.71 -28.56
N PRO A 62 -26.01 22.44 -28.80
CA PRO A 62 -26.93 23.47 -29.26
C PRO A 62 -26.95 24.59 -28.22
N ARG A 63 -26.68 25.82 -28.68
CA ARG A 63 -26.58 26.99 -27.81
C ARG A 63 -27.94 27.17 -27.10
N PRO A 64 -27.99 27.25 -25.77
CA PRO A 64 -29.25 27.47 -25.07
C PRO A 64 -29.84 28.83 -25.50
N PRO A 65 -31.16 28.92 -25.73
CA PRO A 65 -31.81 30.08 -26.35
C PRO A 65 -31.67 31.38 -25.56
N THR A 66 -31.30 31.27 -24.27
CA THR A 66 -31.05 32.38 -23.35
C THR A 66 -29.77 33.16 -23.69
N LEU A 67 -28.81 32.59 -24.43
CA LEU A 67 -27.54 33.25 -24.80
C LEU A 67 -27.58 33.95 -26.17
N SER A 68 -28.72 34.56 -26.50
CA SER A 68 -28.95 35.18 -27.82
C SER A 68 -28.82 36.71 -27.81
N SER A 69 -28.95 37.37 -26.65
CA SER A 69 -28.84 38.83 -26.52
C SER A 69 -27.55 39.25 -25.81
N VAL A 70 -27.03 40.43 -26.16
CA VAL A 70 -25.81 40.99 -25.54
C VAL A 70 -25.94 41.09 -24.01
N PRO A 71 -27.08 41.55 -23.44
CA PRO A 71 -27.23 41.57 -21.98
C PRO A 71 -27.17 40.17 -21.35
N ALA A 72 -27.76 39.15 -21.98
CA ALA A 72 -27.74 37.80 -21.43
C ALA A 72 -26.34 37.16 -21.48
N LEU A 73 -25.55 37.47 -22.51
CA LEU A 73 -24.15 37.04 -22.60
C LEU A 73 -23.30 37.66 -21.50
N LEU A 74 -23.48 38.95 -21.20
CA LEU A 74 -22.74 39.62 -20.12
C LEU A 74 -23.07 39.05 -18.74
N VAL A 75 -24.35 38.78 -18.47
CA VAL A 75 -24.77 38.14 -17.21
C VAL A 75 -24.19 36.73 -17.10
N SER A 76 -24.21 35.95 -18.19
CA SER A 76 -23.59 34.61 -18.19
C SER A 76 -22.08 34.69 -17.93
N LEU A 77 -21.35 35.58 -18.60
CA LEU A 77 -19.91 35.77 -18.39
C LEU A 77 -19.59 36.20 -16.95
N GLN A 78 -20.42 37.07 -16.35
CA GLN A 78 -20.28 37.44 -14.95
C GLN A 78 -20.46 36.23 -14.04
N ASN A 79 -21.50 35.41 -14.26
CA ASN A 79 -21.74 34.20 -13.47
C ASN A 79 -20.59 33.18 -13.59
N GLU A 80 -20.07 32.96 -14.80
CA GLU A 80 -18.92 32.06 -15.01
C GLU A 80 -17.66 32.60 -14.34
N TYR A 81 -17.43 33.92 -14.41
CA TYR A 81 -16.28 34.55 -13.75
C TYR A 81 -16.37 34.47 -12.23
N ASP A 82 -17.55 34.72 -11.66
CA ASP A 82 -17.80 34.59 -10.23
C ASP A 82 -17.64 33.13 -9.77
N ALA A 83 -18.10 32.16 -10.57
CA ALA A 83 -17.90 30.74 -10.31
C ALA A 83 -16.41 30.37 -10.27
N VAL A 84 -15.62 30.81 -11.26
CA VAL A 84 -14.16 30.57 -11.31
C VAL A 84 -13.44 31.20 -10.11
N ILE A 85 -13.82 32.41 -9.70
CA ILE A 85 -13.23 33.05 -8.52
C ILE A 85 -13.54 32.27 -7.24
N LEU A 86 -14.79 31.85 -7.05
CA LEU A 86 -15.21 31.09 -5.87
C LEU A 86 -14.53 29.71 -5.85
N GLU A 87 -14.40 29.04 -6.99
CA GLU A 87 -13.65 27.79 -7.12
C GLU A 87 -12.18 28.01 -6.77
N ALA A 88 -11.52 29.02 -7.34
CA ALA A 88 -10.12 29.32 -7.04
C ALA A 88 -9.90 29.64 -5.55
N PHE A 89 -10.84 30.33 -4.90
CA PHE A 89 -10.78 30.60 -3.46
C PHE A 89 -10.95 29.32 -2.62
N THR A 90 -11.93 28.47 -2.96
CA THR A 90 -12.14 27.20 -2.25
C THR A 90 -10.96 26.24 -2.44
N LEU A 91 -10.38 26.17 -3.65
CA LEU A 91 -9.19 25.38 -3.93
C LEU A 91 -7.99 25.86 -3.11
N LYS A 92 -7.77 27.18 -3.00
CA LYS A 92 -6.72 27.74 -2.14
C LYS A 92 -6.94 27.39 -0.66
N LYS A 93 -8.19 27.49 -0.18
CA LYS A 93 -8.53 27.11 1.19
C LYS A 93 -8.28 25.61 1.45
N GLN A 94 -8.63 24.74 0.51
CA GLN A 94 -8.37 23.31 0.60
C GLN A 94 -6.87 23.02 0.58
N TYR A 95 -6.11 23.69 -0.29
CA TYR A 95 -4.65 23.57 -0.35
C TYR A 95 -4.00 23.92 1.00
N ASP A 96 -4.41 25.03 1.62
CA ASP A 96 -3.89 25.42 2.94
C ASP A 96 -4.29 24.43 4.04
N SER A 97 -5.51 23.88 4.01
CA SER A 97 -5.97 22.82 4.93
C SER A 97 -5.12 21.56 4.78
N ILE A 98 -4.95 21.07 3.55
CA ILE A 98 -4.16 19.86 3.26
C ILE A 98 -2.70 20.07 3.68
N ARG A 99 -2.15 21.26 3.48
CA ARG A 99 -0.80 21.58 3.93
C ARG A 99 -0.68 21.49 5.46
N GLN A 100 -1.65 22.01 6.21
CA GLN A 100 -1.68 21.92 7.68
C GLN A 100 -1.84 20.46 8.14
N GLU A 101 -2.77 19.71 7.54
CA GLU A 101 -2.99 18.29 7.83
C GLU A 101 -1.73 17.46 7.54
N LEU A 102 -1.05 17.71 6.42
CA LEU A 102 0.20 17.05 6.07
C LEU A 102 1.29 17.33 7.11
N THR A 103 1.44 18.57 7.59
CA THR A 103 2.42 18.86 8.66
C THR A 103 2.08 18.13 9.96
N HIS A 104 0.81 18.09 10.35
CA HIS A 104 0.38 17.34 11.53
C HIS A 104 0.68 15.84 11.39
N LEU A 105 0.40 15.24 10.23
CA LEU A 105 0.68 13.84 9.96
C LEU A 105 2.17 13.52 9.99
N LEU A 106 3.03 14.41 9.50
CA LEU A 106 4.48 14.23 9.57
C LEU A 106 5.00 14.27 11.02
N TYR A 107 4.49 15.18 11.85
CA TYR A 107 4.83 15.19 13.28
C TYR A 107 4.33 13.93 14.00
N GLN A 108 3.12 13.46 13.68
CA GLN A 108 2.59 12.22 14.22
C GLN A 108 3.41 11.00 13.77
N ASN A 109 3.88 10.98 12.53
CA ASN A 109 4.72 9.90 12.00
C ASN A 109 6.06 9.82 12.74
N ASP A 110 6.75 10.95 12.94
CA ASP A 110 8.01 10.97 13.71
C ASP A 110 7.78 10.54 15.17
N ALA A 111 6.72 11.01 15.81
CA ALA A 111 6.36 10.58 17.16
C ALA A 111 6.08 9.06 17.22
N ALA A 112 5.35 8.51 16.26
CA ALA A 112 5.08 7.08 16.18
C ALA A 112 6.38 6.26 15.98
N ASN A 113 7.30 6.72 15.13
CA ASN A 113 8.59 6.06 14.90
C ASN A 113 9.43 6.00 16.18
N ARG A 114 9.41 7.06 17.01
CA ARG A 114 10.09 7.05 18.32
C ARG A 114 9.47 6.05 19.29
N VAL A 115 8.15 5.90 19.28
CA VAL A 115 7.45 4.89 20.09
C VAL A 115 7.80 3.48 19.61
N ILE A 116 7.81 3.25 18.29
CA ILE A 116 8.21 1.97 17.71
C ILE A 116 9.63 1.61 18.11
N ALA A 117 10.59 2.55 17.99
CA ALA A 117 11.98 2.31 18.39
C ALA A 117 12.10 1.94 19.89
N ARG A 118 11.36 2.63 20.76
CA ARG A 118 11.31 2.30 22.20
C ARG A 118 10.75 0.90 22.43
N LEU A 119 9.61 0.58 21.83
CA LEU A 119 8.97 -0.73 21.94
C LEU A 119 9.84 -1.86 21.35
N MET A 120 10.61 -1.59 20.30
CA MET A 120 11.58 -2.55 19.75
C MET A 120 12.68 -2.85 20.77
N ASN A 121 13.24 -1.83 21.41
CA ASN A 121 14.24 -2.01 22.45
C ASN A 121 13.69 -2.76 23.67
N GLU A 122 12.49 -2.42 24.14
CA GLU A 122 11.83 -3.12 25.25
C GLU A 122 11.53 -4.58 24.92
N ARG A 123 11.06 -4.85 23.70
CA ARG A 123 10.83 -6.22 23.18
C ARG A 123 12.14 -7.01 23.15
N ASP A 124 13.22 -6.41 22.67
CA ASP A 124 14.51 -7.10 22.51
C ASP A 124 15.14 -7.39 23.88
N GLN A 125 15.07 -6.45 24.83
CA GLN A 125 15.46 -6.69 26.22
C GLN A 125 14.63 -7.79 26.88
N ALA A 126 13.31 -7.83 26.67
CA ALA A 126 12.45 -8.87 27.21
C ALA A 126 12.79 -10.26 26.63
N ARG A 127 13.11 -10.34 25.33
CA ARG A 127 13.55 -11.59 24.67
C ARG A 127 14.90 -12.05 25.17
N GLU A 128 15.85 -11.14 25.36
CA GLU A 128 17.16 -11.43 25.92
C GLU A 128 17.03 -11.92 27.37
N ALA A 129 16.21 -11.27 28.20
CA ALA A 129 15.93 -11.73 29.56
C ALA A 129 15.31 -13.14 29.59
N LEU A 130 14.36 -13.43 28.70
CA LEU A 130 13.80 -14.78 28.55
C LEU A 130 14.84 -15.80 28.10
N ALA A 131 15.71 -15.45 27.15
CA ALA A 131 16.81 -16.31 26.71
C ALA A 131 17.79 -16.60 27.85
N ASN A 132 18.12 -15.59 28.66
CA ASN A 132 18.98 -15.73 29.84
C ASN A 132 18.34 -16.62 30.92
N ILE A 133 17.02 -16.50 31.15
CA ILE A 133 16.29 -17.38 32.07
C ILE A 133 16.23 -18.80 31.52
N GLN A 134 16.01 -18.99 30.21
CA GLN A 134 16.05 -20.31 29.59
C GLN A 134 17.44 -20.93 29.66
N ALA A 135 18.50 -20.14 29.49
CA ALA A 135 19.88 -20.59 29.65
C ALA A 135 20.21 -20.97 31.11
N SER A 136 19.71 -20.20 32.09
CA SER A 136 19.91 -20.50 33.52
C SER A 136 19.03 -21.63 34.04
N LEU A 137 17.86 -21.87 33.44
CA LEU A 137 16.98 -23.00 33.73
C LEU A 137 17.39 -24.27 32.96
N GLY A 138 18.03 -24.09 31.80
CA GLY A 138 18.53 -25.15 30.91
C GLY A 138 19.83 -25.82 31.39
N THR A 139 20.49 -25.31 32.44
CA THR A 139 21.57 -26.04 33.13
C THR A 139 21.05 -27.09 34.13
N GLY A 140 19.73 -27.32 34.19
CA GLY A 140 19.11 -28.37 35.01
C GLY A 140 18.74 -29.67 34.28
N ALA A 141 18.85 -29.75 32.94
CA ALA A 141 18.58 -31.00 32.22
C ALA A 141 19.34 -31.08 30.90
N VAL A 142 20.39 -31.91 30.91
CA VAL A 142 21.13 -32.47 29.76
C VAL A 142 22.14 -31.55 29.07
N ALA A 143 23.36 -31.54 29.63
CA ALA A 143 24.59 -31.44 28.83
C ALA A 143 25.79 -32.07 29.59
N SER A 144 25.74 -33.39 29.77
CA SER A 144 26.95 -34.21 29.64
C SER A 144 27.09 -34.60 28.16
N ILE A 145 27.46 -33.65 27.29
CA ILE A 145 27.92 -33.98 25.93
C ILE A 145 29.02 -32.96 25.59
N GLY A 146 30.28 -33.43 25.69
CA GLY A 146 31.42 -32.84 25.00
C GLY A 146 31.28 -32.96 23.48
N PRO A 147 32.22 -32.40 22.72
CA PRO A 147 32.03 -32.05 21.32
C PRO A 147 31.73 -33.27 20.45
N SER A 148 30.90 -33.05 19.43
CA SER A 148 30.70 -33.89 18.25
C SER A 148 31.89 -34.81 17.95
N GLY A 149 31.70 -36.08 18.26
CA GLY A 149 32.59 -37.19 18.05
C GLY A 149 31.86 -38.49 18.39
N ASP A 150 30.92 -38.84 17.52
CA ASP A 150 30.23 -40.14 17.40
C ASP A 150 29.27 -40.56 18.53
N ALA A 151 27.98 -40.62 18.23
CA ALA A 151 26.95 -41.13 19.13
C ALA A 151 26.05 -42.11 18.36
N GLU A 152 26.41 -43.39 18.48
CA GLU A 152 25.58 -44.53 18.17
C GLU A 152 24.25 -44.48 18.95
N MET A 153 23.15 -44.65 18.22
CA MET A 153 21.81 -44.88 18.75
C MET A 153 21.75 -46.26 19.43
N SER A 154 21.70 -46.28 20.75
CA SER A 154 21.19 -47.44 21.49
C SER A 154 19.80 -47.13 22.03
N ASP A 155 18.84 -47.92 21.57
CA ASP A 155 17.48 -48.00 22.07
C ASP A 155 17.53 -48.47 23.53
N ALA A 156 17.23 -47.56 24.45
CA ALA A 156 17.06 -47.86 25.87
C ALA A 156 15.64 -47.48 26.29
N ALA A 157 14.72 -48.40 26.01
CA ALA A 157 13.51 -48.56 26.81
C ALA A 157 13.92 -48.70 28.28
N GLY A 158 13.61 -47.69 29.10
CA GLY A 158 14.05 -47.69 30.50
C GLY A 158 13.54 -46.51 31.31
N ALA A 159 12.30 -46.65 31.77
CA ALA A 159 11.67 -46.00 32.91
C ALA A 159 12.55 -45.01 33.72
N SER A 160 12.32 -43.71 33.52
CA SER A 160 12.66 -42.70 34.53
C SER A 160 11.36 -42.31 35.25
N SER A 161 11.28 -42.72 36.51
CA SER A 161 10.11 -42.72 37.37
C SER A 161 9.58 -41.31 37.65
N CYS A 162 8.39 -41.03 37.12
CA CYS A 162 7.52 -39.95 37.55
C CYS A 162 6.93 -40.29 38.93
N GLN A 163 7.63 -39.99 40.02
CA GLN A 163 6.99 -39.95 41.34
C GLN A 163 6.20 -38.64 41.46
N GLY A 164 4.88 -38.72 41.22
CA GLY A 164 3.96 -37.61 41.54
C GLY A 164 2.71 -37.48 40.68
N VAL A 165 2.48 -38.35 39.69
CA VAL A 165 1.32 -38.23 38.79
C VAL A 165 0.41 -39.45 38.98
N SER A 166 -0.83 -39.21 39.42
CA SER A 166 -1.82 -40.29 39.60
C SER A 166 -2.08 -41.01 38.27
N GLU A 167 -2.37 -42.31 38.34
CA GLU A 167 -2.59 -43.20 37.18
C GLU A 167 -3.61 -42.64 36.17
N GLN A 168 -4.62 -41.93 36.68
CA GLN A 168 -5.63 -41.24 35.86
C GLN A 168 -5.02 -40.11 35.02
N VAL A 169 -4.07 -39.35 35.57
CA VAL A 169 -3.43 -38.23 34.87
C VAL A 169 -2.41 -38.75 33.85
N ALA A 170 -1.74 -39.87 34.11
CA ALA A 170 -0.86 -40.52 33.12
C ALA A 170 -1.63 -41.02 31.89
N ALA A 171 -2.85 -41.55 32.08
CA ALA A 171 -3.73 -41.95 30.98
C ALA A 171 -4.22 -40.75 30.14
N VAL A 172 -4.57 -39.64 30.78
CA VAL A 172 -4.95 -38.40 30.07
C VAL A 172 -3.75 -37.81 29.31
N LEU A 173 -2.54 -37.85 29.89
CA LEU A 173 -1.32 -37.36 29.25
C LEU A 173 -0.94 -38.18 28.01
N SER A 174 -1.03 -39.51 28.08
CA SER A 174 -0.77 -40.38 26.92
C SER A 174 -1.79 -40.17 25.81
N GLN A 175 -3.09 -40.10 26.16
CA GLN A 175 -4.16 -39.85 25.18
C GLN A 175 -4.04 -38.48 24.51
N THR A 176 -3.68 -37.44 25.26
CA THR A 176 -3.47 -36.09 24.71
C THR A 176 -2.21 -36.02 23.85
N LEU A 177 -1.14 -36.74 24.20
CA LEU A 177 0.08 -36.85 23.40
C LEU A 177 -0.18 -37.54 22.05
N GLU A 178 -0.92 -38.64 22.03
CA GLU A 178 -1.30 -39.31 20.77
C GLU A 178 -2.17 -38.40 19.88
N ARG A 179 -3.12 -37.69 20.49
CA ARG A 179 -3.98 -36.73 19.77
C ARG A 179 -3.18 -35.57 19.17
N LEU A 180 -2.25 -34.97 19.93
CA LEU A 180 -1.48 -33.83 19.44
C LEU A 180 -0.36 -34.24 18.50
N SER A 181 0.23 -35.42 18.67
CA SER A 181 1.28 -35.93 17.78
C SER A 181 0.72 -36.28 16.40
N SER A 182 -0.48 -36.85 16.31
CA SER A 182 -1.18 -37.08 15.03
C SER A 182 -1.53 -35.75 14.33
N GLN A 183 -2.02 -34.75 15.06
CA GLN A 183 -2.28 -33.42 14.52
C GLN A 183 -1.00 -32.71 14.05
N ARG A 184 0.11 -32.82 14.80
CA ARG A 184 1.41 -32.25 14.42
C ARG A 184 1.98 -32.93 13.18
N ARG A 185 1.91 -34.27 13.11
CA ARG A 185 2.34 -35.03 11.91
C ARG A 185 1.50 -34.68 10.69
N ALA A 186 0.19 -34.49 10.84
CA ALA A 186 -0.68 -34.06 9.75
C ALA A 186 -0.38 -32.63 9.28
N LYS A 187 -0.07 -31.70 10.20
CA LYS A 187 0.27 -30.32 9.87
C LYS A 187 1.67 -30.19 9.26
N SER A 188 2.64 -30.99 9.72
CA SER A 188 3.99 -31.06 9.15
C SER A 188 4.02 -31.62 7.73
N LYS A 189 3.06 -32.48 7.36
CA LYS A 189 2.91 -33.00 5.98
C LYS A 189 2.22 -32.02 5.02
N ARG A 190 1.62 -30.92 5.52
CA ARG A 190 1.09 -29.86 4.64
C ARG A 190 2.26 -29.00 4.17
N LYS A 191 2.48 -28.96 2.85
CA LYS A 191 3.41 -28.01 2.23
C LYS A 191 2.95 -26.58 2.56
N ALA A 192 3.88 -25.71 2.92
CA ALA A 192 3.58 -24.32 3.26
C ALA A 192 2.86 -23.63 2.07
N PRO A 193 1.86 -22.77 2.32
CA PRO A 193 1.19 -22.02 1.26
C PRO A 193 2.21 -21.15 0.51
N GLU A 194 2.01 -21.01 -0.81
CA GLU A 194 2.91 -20.28 -1.70
C GLU A 194 3.10 -18.83 -1.21
N GLY A 195 4.35 -18.45 -0.91
CA GLY A 195 4.72 -17.11 -0.44
C GLY A 195 5.32 -17.01 0.96
N TYR A 196 5.54 -18.11 1.69
CA TYR A 196 6.25 -18.09 2.97
C TYR A 196 7.75 -18.35 2.78
N THR A 197 8.61 -17.44 3.22
CA THR A 197 10.07 -17.59 3.11
C THR A 197 10.55 -18.75 3.99
N THR A 198 11.24 -19.71 3.37
CA THR A 198 12.05 -20.70 4.09
C THR A 198 13.48 -20.18 4.19
N ALA A 199 14.22 -20.59 5.23
CA ALA A 199 15.55 -20.09 5.59
C ALA A 199 16.71 -20.33 4.56
N ALA A 200 16.36 -20.50 3.29
CA ALA A 200 17.28 -20.60 2.17
C ALA A 200 17.11 -19.46 1.13
N ASP A 201 16.25 -18.48 1.41
CA ASP A 201 16.18 -17.17 0.72
C ASP A 201 16.46 -16.02 1.70
#